data_AF-A0A382YQ88-F1
#
_entry.id   AF-A0A382YQ88-F1
#
_cell.length_a   1.000
_cell.length_b   1.000
_cell.length_c   1.000
_cell.angle_alpha   90.00
_cell.angle_beta   90.00
_cell.angle_gamma   90.00
#
_symmetry.space_group_name_H-M   'P 1'
#
loop_
_entity.id
_entity.type
_entity.pdbx_description
1 polymer ?
#
loop_
_entity_poly.entity_id
_entity_poly.type
_entity_poly.pdbx_seq_one_letter_code
_entity_poly.pdbx_strand_id
1 'polypeptide(L)'
;VNLFFDNFLTFFDDSLLNVISKKCLELSNQAYQVNNGNIPKWSQVIETIDALPKCKVALKQPYICINGDSIDSELLMDSLQKLKPWRKGPFMINDLALESEWNGDMKWQRITKHIRPLINKRVLDVGAGNGYFTLRMAMEGAKRALGIEPFLLFNYQFRAIKSMIESPLNA
;
A
#
# COMPACT_ATOMS: atom_id res chain seq x y z
N VAL A 1 10.10 12.64 7.56
CA VAL A 1 9.64 11.24 7.64
C VAL A 1 10.11 10.51 6.39
N ASN A 2 10.74 9.35 6.53
CA ASN A 2 11.12 8.53 5.38
C ASN A 2 10.15 7.35 5.27
N LEU A 3 9.11 7.50 4.44
CA LEU A 3 7.96 6.58 4.43
C LEU A 3 8.34 5.12 4.11
N PHE A 4 9.41 4.89 3.34
CA PHE A 4 9.72 3.55 2.80
C PHE A 4 11.20 3.15 2.83
N PHE A 5 12.08 3.87 3.55
CA PHE A 5 13.53 3.69 3.47
C PHE A 5 13.98 2.22 3.59
N ASP A 6 13.53 1.54 4.64
CA ASP A 6 13.97 0.18 4.96
C ASP A 6 13.49 -0.84 3.94
N ASN A 7 12.31 -0.61 3.35
CA ASN A 7 11.75 -1.47 2.30
C ASN A 7 12.35 -1.17 0.92
N PHE A 8 12.84 0.05 0.71
CA PHE A 8 13.33 0.50 -0.59
C PHE A 8 14.57 -0.28 -1.01
N LEU A 9 15.56 -0.42 -0.12
CA LEU A 9 16.79 -1.13 -0.45
C LEU A 9 16.54 -2.62 -0.73
N THR A 10 15.68 -3.26 0.07
CA THR A 10 15.28 -4.66 -0.18
C THR A 10 14.50 -4.81 -1.49
N PHE A 11 13.67 -3.83 -1.87
CA PHE A 11 12.94 -3.91 -3.14
C PHE A 11 13.85 -3.73 -4.38
N PHE A 12 15.01 -3.09 -4.23
CA PHE A 12 15.95 -2.85 -5.33
C PHE A 12 17.22 -3.72 -5.27
N ASP A 13 17.23 -4.76 -4.43
CA ASP A 13 18.36 -5.70 -4.26
C ASP A 13 18.63 -6.60 -5.50
N ASP A 14 17.70 -6.64 -6.46
CA ASP A 14 17.86 -7.27 -7.76
C ASP A 14 18.82 -6.46 -8.64
N SER A 15 19.84 -7.13 -9.21
CA SER A 15 20.90 -6.47 -10.01
C SER A 15 20.38 -5.63 -11.18
N LEU A 16 19.22 -5.97 -11.74
CA LEU A 16 18.63 -5.21 -12.85
C LEU A 16 17.99 -3.90 -12.39
N LEU A 17 17.39 -3.87 -11.19
CA LEU A 17 16.75 -2.67 -10.64
C LEU A 17 17.73 -1.81 -9.85
N ASN A 18 18.79 -2.41 -9.29
CA ASN A 18 19.79 -1.70 -8.52
C ASN A 18 20.37 -0.47 -9.27
N VAL A 19 20.54 -0.56 -10.59
CA VAL A 19 21.04 0.53 -11.44
C VAL A 19 20.23 1.84 -11.30
N ILE A 20 18.92 1.76 -11.05
CA ILE A 20 18.05 2.92 -10.87
C ILE A 20 17.72 3.23 -9.41
N SER A 21 18.12 2.37 -8.47
CA SER A 21 17.73 2.44 -7.06
C SER A 21 18.08 3.78 -6.41
N LYS A 22 19.33 4.23 -6.55
CA LYS A 22 19.81 5.50 -6.01
C LYS A 22 18.98 6.68 -6.53
N LYS A 23 18.74 6.72 -7.85
CA LYS A 23 18.00 7.82 -8.46
C LYS A 23 16.54 7.84 -8.01
N CYS A 24 15.89 6.67 -7.96
CA CYS A 24 14.52 6.56 -7.47
C CYS A 24 14.40 6.94 -5.99
N LEU A 25 15.39 6.59 -5.15
CA LEU A 25 15.43 6.98 -3.75
C LEU A 25 15.58 8.50 -3.58
N GLU A 26 16.50 9.12 -4.34
CA GLU A 26 16.69 10.57 -4.35
C GLU A 26 15.40 11.31 -4.74
N LEU A 27 14.77 10.88 -5.84
CA LEU A 27 13.52 11.49 -6.31
C LEU A 27 12.37 11.30 -5.31
N SER A 28 12.28 10.14 -4.68
CA SER A 28 11.26 9.86 -3.65
C SER A 28 11.46 10.77 -2.44
N ASN A 29 12.70 10.90 -1.94
CA ASN A 29 13.02 11.77 -0.83
C ASN A 29 12.71 13.24 -1.14
N GLN A 30 13.02 13.71 -2.35
CA GLN A 30 12.65 15.05 -2.79
C GLN A 30 11.13 15.24 -2.82
N ALA A 31 10.38 14.26 -3.35
CA ALA A 31 8.92 14.32 -3.39
C ALA A 31 8.28 14.35 -2.00
N TYR A 32 8.89 13.69 -0.99
CA TYR A 32 8.40 13.70 0.39
C TYR A 32 8.74 14.97 1.19
N GLN A 33 9.63 15.82 0.69
CA GLN A 33 10.04 17.06 1.35
C GLN A 33 9.16 18.27 1.00
N VAL A 34 8.14 18.10 0.16
CA VAL A 34 7.24 19.20 -0.19
C VAL A 34 6.48 19.71 1.03
N ASN A 35 6.27 21.03 1.10
CA ASN A 35 5.50 21.63 2.18
C ASN A 35 4.01 21.30 2.01
N ASN A 36 3.47 20.49 2.92
CA ASN A 36 2.06 20.14 2.96
C ASN A 36 1.58 20.13 4.42
N GLY A 37 0.60 20.99 4.73
CA GLY A 37 0.09 21.16 6.09
C GLY A 37 -0.55 19.91 6.71
N ASN A 38 -0.85 18.88 5.90
CA ASN A 38 -1.39 17.61 6.40
C ASN A 38 -0.31 16.60 6.79
N ILE A 39 0.96 16.81 6.44
CA ILE A 39 2.05 15.87 6.75
C ILE A 39 2.13 15.55 8.26
N PRO A 40 2.03 16.52 9.20
CA PRO A 40 2.04 16.21 10.63
C PRO A 40 0.91 15.26 11.01
N LYS A 41 -0.32 15.53 10.54
CA LYS A 41 -1.51 14.70 10.77
C LYS A 41 -1.32 13.27 10.23
N TRP A 42 -0.83 13.14 9.00
CA TRP A 42 -0.63 11.82 8.39
C TRP A 42 0.53 11.06 9.04
N SER A 43 1.59 11.74 9.48
CA SER A 43 2.72 11.10 10.15
C SER A 43 2.32 10.53 11.51
N GLN A 44 1.49 11.25 12.28
CA GLN A 44 0.93 10.73 13.53
C GLN A 44 0.10 9.45 13.32
N VAL A 45 -0.65 9.38 12.21
CA VAL A 45 -1.38 8.15 11.83
C VAL A 45 -0.42 7.00 11.58
N ILE A 46 0.69 7.24 10.87
CA ILE A 46 1.69 6.22 10.61
C ILE A 46 2.33 5.72 11.91
N GLU A 47 2.68 6.62 12.83
CA GLU A 47 3.22 6.25 14.15
C GLU A 47 2.25 5.38 14.95
N THR A 48 0.95 5.72 14.93
CA THR A 48 -0.08 4.93 15.60
C THR A 48 -0.22 3.54 14.98
N ILE A 49 -0.25 3.46 13.64
CA ILE A 49 -0.41 2.19 12.93
C ILE A 49 0.85 1.32 13.06
N ASP A 50 2.05 1.91 13.10
CA ASP A 50 3.31 1.17 13.26
C ASP A 50 3.44 0.51 14.64
N ALA A 51 2.70 0.99 15.65
CA ALA A 51 2.62 0.38 16.97
C ALA A 51 1.64 -0.82 17.03
N LEU A 52 0.80 -1.02 16.01
CA LEU A 52 -0.16 -2.12 15.95
C LEU A 52 0.54 -3.45 15.55
N PRO A 53 0.00 -4.60 15.98
CA PRO A 53 0.50 -5.88 15.53
C PRO A 53 0.35 -6.03 14.01
N LYS A 54 1.34 -6.65 13.38
CA LYS A 54 1.23 -7.07 11.98
C LYS A 54 0.24 -8.23 11.88
N CYS A 55 -0.51 -8.26 10.80
CA CYS A 55 -1.66 -9.13 10.60
C CYS A 55 -1.57 -9.90 9.28
N LYS A 56 -2.30 -11.01 9.19
CA LYS A 56 -2.35 -11.82 7.97
C LYS A 56 -3.22 -11.12 6.93
N VAL A 57 -2.77 -11.11 5.68
CA VAL A 57 -3.51 -10.57 4.55
C VAL A 57 -4.12 -11.69 3.70
N ALA A 58 -5.37 -11.53 3.28
CA ALA A 58 -6.06 -12.45 2.37
C ALA A 58 -7.03 -11.69 1.47
N LEU A 59 -7.35 -12.23 0.30
CA LEU A 59 -8.41 -11.71 -0.54
C LEU A 59 -9.71 -12.45 -0.20
N LYS A 60 -10.71 -11.75 0.34
CA LYS A 60 -12.09 -12.22 0.43
C LYS A 60 -12.95 -11.21 -0.31
N GLN A 61 -13.22 -11.51 -1.58
CA GLN A 61 -13.86 -10.57 -2.50
C GLN A 61 -15.14 -9.97 -1.88
N PRO A 62 -15.31 -8.64 -1.94
CA PRO A 62 -14.48 -7.67 -2.67
C PRO A 62 -13.25 -7.13 -1.91
N TYR A 63 -13.04 -7.53 -0.65
CA TYR A 63 -12.08 -6.91 0.25
C TYR A 63 -10.69 -7.56 0.18
N ILE A 64 -9.66 -6.72 0.22
CA ILE A 64 -8.36 -7.13 0.78
C ILE A 64 -8.54 -7.11 2.30
N CYS A 65 -8.56 -8.29 2.91
CA CYS A 65 -8.73 -8.48 4.34
C CYS A 65 -7.37 -8.51 5.05
N ILE A 66 -7.25 -7.79 6.14
CA ILE A 66 -6.10 -7.76 7.04
C ILE A 66 -6.63 -8.18 8.41
N ASN A 67 -6.31 -9.40 8.85
CA ASN A 67 -6.85 -9.98 10.07
C ASN A 67 -5.74 -10.31 11.07
N GLY A 68 -5.90 -9.85 12.30
CA GLY A 68 -5.01 -10.21 13.39
C GLY A 68 -5.63 -9.96 14.75
N ASP A 69 -5.08 -10.65 15.74
CA ASP A 69 -5.59 -10.62 17.10
C ASP A 69 -5.29 -9.27 17.74
N SER A 70 -6.22 -8.78 18.57
CA SER A 70 -5.99 -7.62 19.46
C SER A 70 -5.74 -6.26 18.79
N ILE A 71 -6.33 -5.98 17.63
CA ILE A 71 -6.38 -4.60 17.09
C ILE A 71 -7.55 -3.83 17.73
N ASP A 72 -7.23 -2.70 18.37
CA ASP A 72 -8.24 -1.72 18.79
C ASP A 72 -8.91 -1.10 17.55
N SER A 73 -10.17 -1.48 17.33
CA SER A 73 -10.93 -1.08 16.13
C SER A 73 -11.31 0.40 16.14
N GLU A 74 -11.51 1.01 17.31
CA GLU A 74 -11.87 2.41 17.45
C GLU A 74 -10.66 3.30 17.15
N LEU A 75 -9.53 2.99 17.78
CA LEU A 75 -8.26 3.67 17.51
C LEU A 75 -7.87 3.57 16.03
N LEU A 76 -8.01 2.39 15.44
CA LEU A 76 -7.71 2.17 14.02
C LEU A 76 -8.64 2.98 13.12
N MET A 77 -9.94 2.96 13.38
CA MET A 77 -10.93 3.72 12.60
C MET A 77 -10.61 5.21 12.62
N ASP A 78 -10.39 5.79 13.79
CA ASP A 78 -10.04 7.20 13.96
C ASP A 78 -8.75 7.57 13.21
N SER A 79 -7.78 6.65 13.22
CA SER A 79 -6.52 6.81 12.50
C SER A 79 -6.72 6.79 10.98
N LEU A 80 -7.48 5.83 10.45
CA LEU A 80 -7.73 5.70 9.02
C LEU A 80 -8.64 6.81 8.46
N GLN A 81 -9.55 7.36 9.27
CA GLN A 81 -10.38 8.50 8.87
C GLN A 81 -9.56 9.76 8.59
N LYS A 82 -8.44 9.94 9.30
CA LYS A 82 -7.50 11.06 9.08
C LYS A 82 -6.81 11.00 7.70
N LEU A 83 -6.83 9.84 7.04
CA LEU A 83 -6.31 9.61 5.70
C LEU A 83 -7.39 9.69 4.60
N LYS A 84 -8.60 10.20 4.87
CA LYS A 84 -9.58 10.45 3.80
C LYS A 84 -9.10 11.54 2.81
N PRO A 85 -9.55 11.50 1.54
CA PRO A 85 -10.47 10.52 0.96
C PRO A 85 -9.81 9.20 0.53
N TRP A 86 -10.49 8.08 0.78
CA TRP A 86 -10.12 6.76 0.27
C TRP A 86 -10.80 6.52 -1.09
N ARG A 87 -10.02 6.57 -2.18
CA ARG A 87 -10.58 6.46 -3.54
C ARG A 87 -10.58 5.04 -4.09
N LYS A 88 -9.56 4.23 -3.80
CA LYS A 88 -9.42 2.85 -4.29
C LYS A 88 -9.42 1.88 -3.10
N GLY A 89 -10.07 0.73 -3.28
CA GLY A 89 -10.32 -0.26 -2.23
C GLY A 89 -11.28 -1.34 -2.76
N PRO A 90 -12.06 -2.01 -1.89
CA PRO A 90 -12.16 -1.79 -0.45
C PRO A 90 -11.16 -2.65 0.36
N PHE A 91 -10.94 -2.26 1.62
CA PHE A 91 -10.16 -3.02 2.60
C PHE A 91 -11.05 -3.42 3.78
N MET A 92 -10.75 -4.55 4.40
CA MET A 92 -11.42 -5.01 5.62
C MET A 92 -10.36 -5.32 6.66
N ILE A 93 -10.37 -4.62 7.78
CA ILE A 93 -9.39 -4.82 8.85
C ILE A 93 -10.13 -5.39 10.05
N ASN A 94 -9.96 -6.69 10.32
CA ASN A 94 -10.89 -7.46 11.17
C ASN A 94 -12.35 -7.22 10.70
N ASP A 95 -13.21 -6.70 11.56
CA ASP A 95 -14.62 -6.40 11.24
C ASP A 95 -14.82 -4.96 10.71
N LEU A 96 -13.75 -4.16 10.65
CA LEU A 96 -13.79 -2.78 10.16
C LEU A 96 -13.75 -2.73 8.63
N ALA A 97 -14.89 -2.41 8.01
CA ALA A 97 -14.97 -2.13 6.58
C ALA A 97 -14.44 -0.71 6.28
N LEU A 98 -13.30 -0.65 5.59
CA LEU A 98 -12.76 0.60 5.04
C LEU A 98 -13.24 0.76 3.60
N GLU A 99 -14.41 1.37 3.48
CA GLU A 99 -15.03 1.67 2.19
C GLU A 99 -14.27 2.74 1.41
N SER A 100 -14.36 2.66 0.08
CA SER A 100 -13.70 3.57 -0.84
C SER A 100 -14.64 4.01 -1.96
N GLU A 101 -14.37 5.17 -2.56
CA GLU A 101 -15.15 5.71 -3.69
C GLU A 101 -15.34 4.69 -4.83
N TRP A 102 -14.26 3.96 -5.16
CA TRP A 102 -14.28 2.95 -6.21
C TRP A 102 -14.13 1.55 -5.64
N ASN A 103 -15.09 0.67 -5.96
CA ASN A 103 -14.91 -0.77 -5.79
C ASN A 103 -13.89 -1.29 -6.82
N GLY A 104 -12.62 -1.34 -6.41
CA GLY A 104 -11.50 -1.75 -7.23
C GLY A 104 -11.57 -3.21 -7.64
N ASP A 105 -12.17 -4.08 -6.82
CA ASP A 105 -12.32 -5.51 -7.13
C ASP A 105 -13.16 -5.74 -8.39
N MET A 106 -14.25 -4.99 -8.56
CA MET A 106 -15.05 -5.05 -9.79
C MET A 106 -14.21 -4.76 -11.05
N LYS A 107 -13.26 -3.82 -10.97
CA LYS A 107 -12.34 -3.55 -12.08
C LYS A 107 -11.34 -4.70 -12.24
N TRP A 108 -10.77 -5.18 -11.15
CA TRP A 108 -9.77 -6.25 -11.16
C TRP A 108 -10.33 -7.53 -11.79
N GLN A 109 -11.52 -7.97 -11.36
CA GLN A 109 -12.21 -9.16 -11.89
C GLN A 109 -12.46 -9.10 -13.41
N ARG A 110 -12.63 -7.89 -13.97
CA ARG A 110 -12.75 -7.72 -15.42
C ARG A 110 -11.40 -7.86 -16.11
N ILE A 111 -10.36 -7.22 -15.58
CA ILE A 111 -9.03 -7.17 -16.20
C ILE A 111 -8.29 -8.51 -16.10
N THR A 112 -8.40 -9.23 -14.98
CA THR A 112 -7.64 -10.48 -14.76
C THR A 112 -7.90 -11.55 -15.81
N LYS A 113 -9.09 -11.55 -16.42
CA LYS A 113 -9.47 -12.47 -17.51
C LYS A 113 -8.73 -12.21 -18.82
N HIS A 114 -8.09 -11.06 -18.97
CA HIS A 114 -7.47 -10.59 -20.21
C HIS A 114 -5.97 -10.34 -20.11
N ILE A 115 -5.37 -10.48 -18.93
CA ILE A 115 -3.93 -10.33 -18.73
C ILE A 115 -3.25 -11.69 -18.58
N ARG A 116 -1.94 -11.73 -18.86
CA ARG A 116 -1.14 -12.93 -18.60
C ARG A 116 -1.03 -13.17 -17.09
N PRO A 117 -0.89 -14.44 -16.65
CA PRO A 117 -0.63 -14.76 -15.25
C PRO A 117 0.54 -13.93 -14.69
N LEU A 118 0.34 -13.36 -13.50
CA LEU A 118 1.33 -12.49 -12.86
C LEU A 118 2.41 -13.25 -12.10
N ILE A 119 2.26 -14.57 -11.95
CA ILE A 119 3.25 -15.44 -11.30
C ILE A 119 4.66 -15.17 -11.84
N ASN A 120 5.58 -14.85 -10.93
CA ASN A 120 6.98 -14.54 -11.22
C ASN A 120 7.22 -13.30 -12.12
N LYS A 121 6.21 -12.46 -12.38
CA LYS A 121 6.36 -11.23 -13.17
C LYS A 121 6.84 -10.05 -12.32
N ARG A 122 7.54 -9.13 -12.96
CA ARG A 122 7.81 -7.79 -12.42
C ARG A 122 6.78 -6.85 -13.04
N VAL A 123 6.08 -6.09 -12.22
CA VAL A 123 4.96 -5.23 -12.64
C VAL A 123 5.22 -3.81 -12.18
N LEU A 124 4.91 -2.84 -13.04
CA LEU A 124 4.91 -1.42 -12.72
C LEU A 124 3.46 -0.92 -12.81
N ASP A 125 2.93 -0.40 -11.70
CA ASP A 125 1.61 0.19 -11.59
C ASP A 125 1.74 1.73 -11.61
N VAL A 126 1.49 2.33 -12.77
CA VAL A 126 1.67 3.77 -13.02
C VAL A 126 0.40 4.51 -12.61
N GLY A 127 0.51 5.50 -11.72
CA GLY A 127 -0.67 6.15 -11.13
C GLY A 127 -1.39 5.21 -10.17
N ALA A 128 -0.59 4.53 -9.34
CA ALA A 128 -1.04 3.47 -8.44
C ALA A 128 -2.12 3.95 -7.46
N GLY A 129 -2.25 5.26 -7.21
CA GLY A 129 -3.04 5.78 -6.13
C GLY A 129 -2.53 5.19 -4.83
N ASN A 130 -3.42 4.73 -3.96
CA ASN A 130 -3.05 4.15 -2.66
C ASN A 130 -2.51 2.72 -2.73
N GLY A 131 -2.16 2.23 -3.93
CA GLY A 131 -1.53 0.93 -4.12
C GLY A 131 -2.47 -0.27 -4.02
N TYR A 132 -3.80 -0.09 -3.98
CA TYR A 132 -4.75 -1.22 -3.98
C TYR A 132 -4.44 -2.25 -5.08
N PHE A 133 -4.26 -1.82 -6.33
CA PHE A 133 -3.95 -2.73 -7.44
C PHE A 133 -2.52 -3.28 -7.39
N THR A 134 -1.58 -2.50 -6.89
CA THR A 134 -0.21 -2.97 -6.61
C THR A 134 -0.23 -4.15 -5.63
N LEU A 135 -1.01 -4.06 -4.55
CA LEU A 135 -1.23 -5.17 -3.61
C LEU A 135 -1.92 -6.35 -4.28
N ARG A 136 -2.97 -6.13 -5.09
CA ARG A 136 -3.62 -7.21 -5.86
C ARG A 136 -2.64 -7.94 -6.76
N MET A 137 -1.78 -7.23 -7.48
CA MET A 137 -0.75 -7.83 -8.33
C MET A 137 0.21 -8.71 -7.53
N ALA A 138 0.65 -8.24 -6.35
CA ALA A 138 1.49 -9.03 -5.46
C ALA A 138 0.78 -10.27 -4.91
N MET A 139 -0.49 -10.15 -4.51
CA MET A 139 -1.32 -11.27 -4.05
C MET A 139 -1.58 -12.33 -5.13
N GLU A 140 -1.58 -11.94 -6.41
CA GLU A 140 -1.68 -12.85 -7.57
C GLU A 140 -0.32 -13.48 -7.97
N GLY A 141 0.72 -13.32 -7.14
CA GLY A 141 2.01 -13.98 -7.30
C GLY A 141 3.04 -13.19 -8.11
N ALA A 142 2.85 -11.88 -8.33
CA ALA A 142 3.92 -11.05 -8.89
C ALA A 142 5.21 -11.20 -8.07
N LYS A 143 6.34 -11.40 -8.78
CA LYS A 143 7.67 -11.45 -8.16
C LYS A 143 7.97 -10.11 -7.48
N ARG A 144 7.59 -9.01 -8.13
CA ARG A 144 7.67 -7.63 -7.63
C ARG A 144 6.58 -6.79 -8.30
N ALA A 145 5.85 -5.99 -7.54
CA ALA A 145 4.88 -5.02 -8.03
C ALA A 145 5.25 -3.63 -7.50
N LEU A 146 5.72 -2.74 -8.37
CA LEU A 146 6.10 -1.38 -7.98
C LEU A 146 4.98 -0.41 -8.33
N GLY A 147 4.40 0.26 -7.33
CA GLY A 147 3.50 1.39 -7.54
C GLY A 147 4.27 2.70 -7.63
N ILE A 148 3.96 3.55 -8.61
CA ILE A 148 4.44 4.94 -8.65
C ILE A 148 3.26 5.93 -8.57
N GLU A 149 3.38 6.88 -7.66
CA GLU A 149 2.30 7.81 -7.33
C GLU A 149 2.85 9.15 -6.79
N PRO A 150 2.62 10.29 -7.47
CA PRO A 150 3.09 11.60 -7.00
C PRO A 150 2.28 12.20 -5.83
N PHE A 151 1.04 11.77 -5.60
CA PHE A 151 0.22 12.36 -4.52
C PHE A 151 0.62 11.80 -3.15
N LEU A 152 1.05 12.70 -2.25
CA LEU A 152 1.50 12.33 -0.90
C LEU A 152 0.47 11.53 -0.11
N LEU A 153 -0.79 11.96 -0.10
CA LEU A 153 -1.85 11.28 0.65
C LEU A 153 -1.91 9.78 0.32
N PHE A 154 -1.79 9.44 -0.96
CA PHE A 154 -1.86 8.06 -1.41
C PHE A 154 -0.64 7.23 -1.01
N ASN A 155 0.54 7.85 -0.93
CA ASN A 155 1.73 7.22 -0.36
C ASN A 155 1.54 6.93 1.15
N TYR A 156 0.94 7.87 1.90
CA TYR A 156 0.58 7.64 3.31
C TYR A 156 -0.48 6.55 3.48
N GLN A 157 -1.51 6.51 2.63
CA GLN A 157 -2.51 5.43 2.62
C GLN A 157 -1.88 4.07 2.35
N PHE A 158 -1.02 3.97 1.33
CA PHE A 158 -0.29 2.73 1.03
C PHE A 158 0.60 2.31 2.20
N ARG A 159 1.34 3.25 2.79
CA ARG A 159 2.19 3.01 3.97
C ARG A 159 1.40 2.50 5.17
N ALA A 160 0.24 3.09 5.46
CA ALA A 160 -0.65 2.66 6.52
C ALA A 160 -1.12 1.21 6.32
N ILE A 161 -1.63 0.88 5.13
CA ILE A 161 -2.08 -0.48 4.81
C ILE A 161 -0.92 -1.49 4.89
N LYS A 162 0.24 -1.16 4.30
CA LYS A 162 1.41 -2.05 4.27
C LYS A 162 1.98 -2.34 5.65
N SER A 163 1.92 -1.38 6.58
CA SER A 163 2.40 -1.57 7.96
C SER A 163 1.66 -2.65 8.73
N MET A 164 0.37 -2.81 8.44
CA MET A 164 -0.47 -3.79 9.13
C MET A 164 -0.29 -5.21 8.60
N ILE A 165 0.54 -5.45 7.58
CA ILE A 165 0.67 -6.78 6.92
C ILE A 165 1.92 -7.52 7.43
N GLU A 166 1.73 -8.76 7.89
CA GLU A 166 2.81 -9.72 8.23
C GLU A 166 3.59 -10.10 6.97
N SER A 167 4.93 -9.96 7.03
CA SER A 167 5.92 -10.29 5.98
C SER A 167 5.58 -9.69 4.61
N PRO A 168 6.40 -8.76 4.09
CA PRO A 168 5.93 -7.91 3.00
C PRO A 168 5.49 -8.76 1.79
N LEU A 169 4.27 -8.52 1.34
CA LEU A 169 3.92 -8.77 -0.06
C LEU A 169 5.02 -8.13 -0.91
N ASN A 170 5.33 -8.72 -2.07
CA ASN A 170 6.35 -8.20 -2.99
C ASN A 170 5.88 -6.90 -3.69
N ALA A 171 5.43 -5.91 -2.91
CA ALA A 171 4.88 -4.61 -3.27
C ALA A 171 5.48 -3.49 -2.41
#